data_AF-A0A2D6BM51-F1
#
_entry.id   AF-A0A2D6BM51-F1
#
_cell.length_a   1.000
_cell.length_b   1.000
_cell.length_c   1.000
_cell.angle_alpha   90.00
_cell.angle_beta   90.00
_cell.angle_gamma   90.00
#
_symmetry.space_group_name_H-M   'P 1'
#
loop_
_entity.id
_entity.type
_entity.pdbx_description
1 polymer ?
#
loop_
_entity_poly.entity_id
_entity_poly.type
_entity_poly.pdbx_seq_one_letter_code
_entity_poly.pdbx_strand_id
1 'polypeptide(L)'
;MSLEEPRKRYELDDRGFDEVPRKYRRFYRRWEGADDELAPNEVFCPVCKIVVRSTREVREGDRIYCMACLTRLRVVRNAEGLLIGEVEY
;
A
#
# COMPACT_ATOMS: atom_id res chain seq x y z
N MET A 1 -2.23 -10.12 27.78
CA MET A 1 -3.22 -10.09 26.68
C MET A 1 -2.92 -8.84 25.88
N SER A 2 -2.23 -8.97 24.76
CA SER A 2 -1.94 -7.81 23.90
C SER A 2 -3.24 -7.40 23.23
N LEU A 3 -3.86 -6.32 23.73
CA LEU A 3 -5.00 -5.67 23.08
C LEU A 3 -4.46 -4.95 21.85
N GLU A 4 -4.24 -5.69 20.76
CA GLU A 4 -3.96 -5.08 19.47
C GLU A 4 -5.22 -4.31 19.07
N GLU A 5 -5.15 -2.98 19.08
CA GLU A 5 -6.25 -2.13 18.62
C GLU A 5 -6.71 -2.58 17.22
N PRO A 6 -8.01 -2.82 17.03
CA PRO A 6 -8.53 -3.31 15.76
C PRO A 6 -8.17 -2.30 14.67
N ARG A 7 -7.55 -2.81 13.60
CA ARG A 7 -7.13 -1.99 12.46
C ARG A 7 -8.34 -1.20 11.92
N LYS A 8 -8.15 0.10 11.70
CA LYS A 8 -9.16 0.92 11.05
C LYS A 8 -9.46 0.38 9.66
N ARG A 9 -10.74 0.41 9.29
CA ARG A 9 -11.19 -0.01 7.96
C ARG A 9 -11.38 1.24 7.09
N TYR A 10 -10.94 1.14 5.86
CA TYR A 10 -10.99 2.22 4.88
C TYR A 10 -11.82 1.80 3.69
N GLU A 11 -12.67 2.70 3.20
CA GLU A 11 -13.37 2.53 1.94
C GLU A 11 -12.43 2.92 0.79
N LEU A 12 -12.35 2.04 -0.22
CA LEU A 12 -11.50 2.23 -1.37
C LEU A 12 -12.37 2.62 -2.57
N ASP A 13 -12.21 3.86 -3.01
CA ASP A 13 -12.77 4.32 -4.27
C ASP A 13 -11.89 3.92 -5.47
N ASP A 14 -12.49 3.82 -6.65
CA ASP A 14 -11.78 3.50 -7.89
C ASP A 14 -11.13 4.76 -8.46
N ARG A 15 -9.80 4.84 -8.37
CA ARG A 15 -9.04 5.99 -8.87
C ARG A 15 -8.57 5.84 -10.32
N GLY A 16 -9.26 5.04 -11.14
CA GLY A 16 -8.95 4.92 -12.57
C GLY A 16 -7.62 4.22 -12.88
N PHE A 17 -7.26 3.19 -12.10
CA PHE A 17 -6.04 2.41 -12.36
C PHE A 17 -6.33 1.30 -13.39
N ASP A 18 -6.12 1.56 -14.69
CA ASP A 18 -6.49 0.61 -15.76
C ASP A 18 -5.51 -0.55 -15.96
N GLU A 19 -4.33 -0.53 -15.34
CA GLU A 19 -3.24 -1.49 -15.53
C GLU A 19 -3.47 -2.85 -14.83
N VAL A 20 -4.53 -2.98 -14.03
CA VAL A 20 -4.93 -4.22 -13.37
C VAL A 20 -6.40 -4.57 -13.64
N PRO A 21 -6.79 -5.86 -13.48
CA PRO A 21 -8.18 -6.28 -13.62
C PRO A 21 -9.13 -5.45 -12.76
N ARG A 22 -10.34 -5.15 -13.27
CA ARG A 22 -11.37 -4.31 -12.62
C ARG A 22 -11.56 -4.57 -11.12
N LYS A 23 -11.56 -5.83 -10.70
CA LYS A 23 -11.71 -6.23 -9.28
C LYS A 23 -10.62 -5.69 -8.35
N TYR A 24 -9.44 -5.36 -8.89
CA TYR A 24 -8.27 -4.94 -8.13
C TYR A 24 -7.98 -3.44 -8.24
N ARG A 25 -8.59 -2.72 -9.19
CA ARG A 25 -8.24 -1.32 -9.50
C ARG A 25 -8.32 -0.38 -8.31
N ARG A 26 -9.36 -0.49 -7.49
CA ARG A 26 -9.52 0.25 -6.22
C ARG A 26 -8.35 0.11 -5.22
N PHE A 27 -7.58 -0.98 -5.31
CA PHE A 27 -6.42 -1.23 -4.45
C PHE A 27 -5.13 -0.60 -5.00
N TYR A 28 -5.19 0.11 -6.12
CA TYR A 28 -4.04 0.75 -6.71
C TYR A 28 -4.37 2.20 -7.03
N ARG A 29 -3.40 3.08 -6.81
CA ARG A 29 -3.39 4.43 -7.37
C ARG A 29 -1.99 4.75 -7.86
N ARG A 30 -1.91 5.74 -8.74
CA ARG A 30 -0.61 6.27 -9.19
C ARG A 30 -0.01 7.12 -8.08
N TRP A 31 1.32 7.06 -7.98
CA TRP A 31 2.08 7.95 -7.13
C TRP A 31 2.17 9.32 -7.81
N GLU A 32 1.72 10.39 -7.14
CA GLU A 32 1.64 11.73 -7.73
C GLU A 32 2.94 12.53 -7.58
N GLY A 33 3.91 12.06 -6.79
CA GLY A 33 5.23 12.69 -6.66
C GLY A 33 5.69 12.83 -5.22
N ALA A 34 6.69 13.69 -4.97
CA ALA A 34 7.28 13.87 -3.63
C ALA A 34 6.32 14.50 -2.60
N ASP A 35 5.31 15.25 -3.05
CA ASP A 35 4.24 15.83 -2.22
C ASP A 35 3.09 14.85 -1.93
N ASP A 36 3.17 13.62 -2.44
CA ASP A 36 2.12 12.63 -2.27
C ASP A 36 2.18 12.01 -0.86
N GLU A 37 1.26 12.43 0.01
CA GLU A 37 1.15 11.86 1.36
C GLU A 37 0.45 10.50 1.32
N LEU A 38 1.16 9.45 1.74
CA LEU A 38 0.58 8.12 1.87
C LEU A 38 -0.38 8.07 3.05
N ALA A 39 -1.63 7.66 2.81
CA ALA A 39 -2.58 7.42 3.87
C ALA A 39 -2.15 6.17 4.70
N PRO A 40 -2.63 6.01 5.94
CA PRO A 40 -2.25 4.88 6.82
C PRO A 40 -2.66 3.49 6.31
N ASN A 41 -3.45 3.41 5.25
CA ASN A 41 -3.80 2.17 4.55
C ASN A 41 -3.12 2.03 3.18
N GLU A 42 -2.11 2.85 2.91
CA GLU A 42 -1.41 2.94 1.65
C GLU A 42 0.08 2.64 1.83
N VAL A 43 0.65 1.96 0.84
CA VAL A 43 2.05 1.59 0.81
C VAL A 43 2.61 1.82 -0.57
N PHE A 44 3.76 2.48 -0.62
CA PHE A 44 4.47 2.70 -1.88
C PHE A 44 5.28 1.46 -2.28
N CYS A 45 5.10 1.00 -3.52
CA CYS A 45 5.94 -0.06 -4.09
C CYS A 45 7.18 0.54 -4.77
N PRO A 46 8.41 0.28 -4.30
CA PRO A 46 9.62 0.84 -4.90
C PRO A 46 9.96 0.24 -6.27
N VAL A 47 9.36 -0.90 -6.63
CA VAL A 47 9.62 -1.62 -7.87
C VAL A 47 8.89 -0.98 -9.05
N CYS A 48 7.56 -0.91 -8.98
CA CYS A 48 6.73 -0.33 -10.04
C CYS A 48 6.31 1.12 -9.78
N LYS A 49 6.71 1.70 -8.65
CA LYS A 49 6.43 3.10 -8.27
C LYS A 49 4.93 3.44 -8.24
N ILE A 50 4.11 2.47 -7.85
CA ILE A 50 2.67 2.66 -7.63
C ILE A 50 2.36 2.57 -6.14
N VAL A 51 1.22 3.13 -5.77
CA VAL A 51 0.71 3.02 -4.40
C VAL A 51 -0.28 1.87 -4.32
N VAL A 52 0.02 0.92 -3.43
CA VAL A 52 -0.86 -0.19 -3.09
C VAL A 52 -1.70 0.22 -1.88
N ARG A 53 -3.01 0.10 -2.01
CA ARG A 53 -3.99 0.49 -1.00
C ARG A 53 -4.60 -0.77 -0.40
N SER A 54 -4.94 -0.71 0.88
CA SER A 54 -5.61 -1.78 1.61
C SER A 54 -6.94 -1.28 2.17
N THR A 55 -7.90 -2.18 2.35
CA THR A 55 -9.16 -1.87 3.05
C THR A 55 -8.96 -1.78 4.56
N ARG A 56 -7.78 -2.13 5.07
CA ARG A 56 -7.42 -2.09 6.48
C ARG A 56 -6.16 -1.24 6.63
N GLU A 57 -6.03 -0.61 7.79
CA GLU A 57 -4.78 0.01 8.22
C GLU A 57 -3.61 -0.94 8.02
N VAL A 58 -2.56 -0.41 7.40
CA VAL A 58 -1.31 -1.13 7.19
C VAL A 58 -0.34 -0.68 8.25
N ARG A 59 0.38 -1.64 8.84
CA ARG A 59 1.37 -1.40 9.88
C ARG A 59 2.72 -1.95 9.43
N GLU A 60 3.77 -1.43 10.05
CA GLU A 60 5.12 -1.93 9.85
C GLU A 60 5.20 -3.43 10.17
N GLY A 61 5.90 -4.18 9.31
CA GLY A 61 5.98 -5.63 9.37
C GLY A 61 4.88 -6.37 8.62
N ASP A 62 3.84 -5.69 8.14
CA ASP A 62 2.85 -6.31 7.26
C ASP A 62 3.49 -6.78 5.94
N ARG A 63 2.86 -7.78 5.31
CA ARG A 63 3.26 -8.27 3.99
C ARG A 63 2.19 -7.92 2.96
N ILE A 64 2.63 -7.28 1.89
CA ILE A 64 1.79 -6.88 0.77
C ILE A 64 2.29 -7.56 -0.49
N TYR A 65 1.36 -8.07 -1.28
CA TYR A 65 1.65 -8.57 -2.62
C TYR A 65 1.20 -7.54 -3.65
N CYS A 66 2.16 -6.93 -4.35
CA CYS A 66 1.84 -6.02 -5.43
C CYS A 66 1.50 -6.84 -6.69
N MET A 67 0.23 -6.84 -7.11
CA MET A 67 -0.19 -7.57 -8.31
C MET A 67 0.29 -6.91 -9.60
N ALA A 68 0.66 -5.64 -9.58
CA ALA A 68 1.16 -4.95 -10.78
C ALA A 68 2.57 -5.41 -11.16
N CYS A 69 3.46 -5.63 -10.17
CA CYS A 69 4.83 -6.12 -10.40
C CYS A 69 5.07 -7.55 -9.91
N LEU A 70 4.02 -8.23 -9.43
CA LEU A 70 4.06 -9.59 -8.88
C LEU A 70 5.07 -9.80 -7.75
N THR A 71 5.47 -8.72 -7.06
CA THR A 71 6.52 -8.72 -6.05
C THR A 71 5.92 -8.75 -4.64
N ARG A 72 6.55 -9.52 -3.74
CA ARG A 72 6.23 -9.50 -2.31
C ARG A 72 7.00 -8.36 -1.65
N LEU A 73 6.27 -7.56 -0.89
CA LEU A 73 6.78 -6.41 -0.19
C LEU A 73 6.53 -6.59 1.31
N ARG A 74 7.53 -6.30 2.11
CA ARG A 74 7.40 -6.11 3.55
C ARG A 74 7.24 -4.62 3.82
N VAL A 75 6.22 -4.25 4.59
CA VAL A 75 5.98 -2.85 4.92
C VAL A 75 6.99 -2.41 5.96
N VAL A 76 7.73 -1.36 5.64
CA VAL A 76 8.71 -0.70 6.51
C VAL A 76 8.42 0.79 6.54
N ARG A 77 8.79 1.48 7.61
CA ARG A 77 8.68 2.93 7.69
C ARG A 77 9.99 3.57 7.24
N ASN A 78 9.90 4.53 6.33
CA ASN A 78 11.04 5.31 5.88
C ASN A 78 11.44 6.39 6.91
N ALA A 79 12.59 7.04 6.72
CA ALA A 79 13.09 8.13 7.55
C ALA A 79 12.11 9.32 7.70
N GLU A 80 11.26 9.53 6.69
CA GLU A 80 10.23 10.58 6.66
C GLU A 80 8.92 10.16 7.35
N GLY A 81 8.86 8.94 7.91
CA GLY A 81 7.68 8.42 8.60
C GLY A 81 6.63 7.75 7.70
N LEU A 82 6.87 7.71 6.38
CA LEU A 82 6.01 7.10 5.37
C LEU A 82 6.12 5.57 5.33
N LEU A 83 5.02 4.87 5.05
CA LEU A 83 4.99 3.41 4.88
C LEU A 83 5.39 3.02 3.45
N ILE A 84 6.56 2.42 3.31
CA ILE A 84 7.09 1.94 2.03
C ILE A 84 7.20 0.41 2.04
N GLY A 85 7.11 -0.20 0.86
CA GLY A 85 7.37 -1.63 0.70
C GLY A 85 8.86 -1.87 0.50
N GLU A 86 9.48 -2.72 1.31
CA GLU A 86 10.79 -3.31 1.06
C GLU A 86 10.63 -4.64 0.33
N VAL A 87 11.43 -4.91 -0.70
CA VAL A 87 11.31 -6.16 -1.47
C VAL A 87 11.77 -7.34 -0.62
N GLU A 88 10.89 -8.33 -0.44
CA GLU A 88 11.19 -9.58 0.27
C GLU A 88 11.40 -10.69 -0.78
N TYR A 89 12.62 -11.24 -0.84
CA TYR A 89 13.02 -12.33 -1.74
C TYR A 89 12.78 -13.72 -1.11
#